data_AF-A0A399WH42-F1
#
_entry.id   AF-A0A399WH42-F1
#
_cell.length_a   1.000
_cell.length_b   1.000
_cell.length_c   1.000
_cell.angle_alpha   90.00
_cell.angle_beta   90.00
_cell.angle_gamma   90.00
#
_symmetry.space_group_name_H-M   'P 1'
#
loop_
_entity.id
_entity.type
_entity.pdbx_description
1 polymer ?
#
loop_
_entity_poly.entity_id
_entity_poly.type
_entity_poly.pdbx_seq_one_letter_code
_entity_poly.pdbx_strand_id
1 'polypeptide(L)'
;MMGGRSWDDWIEEYQKAHEHPVNRLTHTFGIPMIAIAIILLPIGFFVKYVWLAAAILFVVGWILQFVGHYYEGKPPEFMRDYRFLFVGLRWWLKKTFG
;
A
#
# COMPACT_ATOMS: atom_id res chain seq x y z
N MET A 1 -16.02 7.35 -7.41
CA MET A 1 -15.46 7.27 -8.78
C MET A 1 -14.14 8.02 -8.81
N MET A 2 -13.18 7.55 -9.60
CA MET A 2 -11.88 8.19 -9.84
C MET A 2 -11.54 8.03 -11.33
N GLY A 3 -11.31 9.14 -12.05
CA GLY A 3 -11.01 9.09 -13.48
C GLY A 3 -12.10 8.44 -14.34
N GLY A 4 -13.38 8.66 -14.00
CA GLY A 4 -14.53 8.12 -14.75
C GLY A 4 -14.88 6.65 -14.46
N ARG A 5 -14.13 5.98 -13.57
CA ARG A 5 -14.35 4.59 -13.17
C ARG A 5 -14.83 4.48 -11.71
N SER A 6 -15.64 3.47 -11.37
CA SER A 6 -16.07 3.23 -9.99
C SER A 6 -14.91 2.75 -9.10
N TRP A 7 -15.04 2.89 -7.78
CA TRP A 7 -14.01 2.39 -6.87
C TRP A 7 -13.95 0.87 -6.84
N ASP A 8 -15.08 0.19 -7.04
CA ASP A 8 -15.12 -1.27 -7.10
C ASP A 8 -14.36 -1.80 -8.31
N ASP A 9 -14.51 -1.17 -9.49
CA ASP A 9 -13.76 -1.57 -10.68
C ASP A 9 -12.23 -1.38 -10.50
N TRP A 10 -11.81 -0.32 -9.80
CA TRP A 10 -10.39 -0.08 -9.48
C TRP A 10 -9.85 -1.15 -8.54
N ILE A 11 -10.61 -1.48 -7.49
CA ILE A 11 -10.25 -2.50 -6.52
C ILE A 11 -10.23 -3.89 -7.17
N GLU A 12 -11.17 -4.18 -8.07
CA GLU A 12 -11.21 -5.43 -8.81
C GLU A 12 -9.99 -5.59 -9.73
N GLU A 13 -9.60 -4.54 -10.47
CA GLU A 13 -8.37 -4.55 -11.26
C GLU A 13 -7.14 -4.78 -10.38
N TYR A 14 -7.06 -4.08 -9.24
CA TYR A 14 -5.98 -4.28 -8.28
C TYR A 14 -5.93 -5.73 -7.77
N GLN A 15 -7.08 -6.32 -7.40
CA GLN A 15 -7.15 -7.70 -6.92
C GLN A 15 -6.71 -8.72 -7.97
N LYS A 16 -7.08 -8.53 -9.24
CA LYS A 16 -6.64 -9.38 -10.36
C LYS A 16 -5.14 -9.25 -10.64
N ALA A 17 -4.54 -8.11 -10.31
CA ALA A 17 -3.11 -7.92 -10.46
C ALA A 17 -2.30 -8.57 -9.31
N HIS A 18 -2.93 -8.81 -8.14
CA HIS A 18 -2.32 -9.36 -6.93
C HIS A 18 -2.95 -10.72 -6.55
N GLU A 19 -2.67 -11.76 -7.34
CA GLU A 19 -3.28 -13.08 -7.19
C GLU A 19 -2.49 -14.01 -6.26
N HIS A 20 -1.18 -13.80 -6.13
CA HIS A 20 -0.30 -14.66 -5.35
C HIS A 20 -0.55 -14.46 -3.84
N PRO A 21 -0.66 -15.53 -3.04
CA PRO A 21 -0.96 -15.42 -1.61
C PRO A 21 0.11 -14.64 -0.83
N VAL A 22 1.39 -14.81 -1.18
CA VAL A 22 2.50 -14.05 -0.56
C VAL A 22 2.41 -12.57 -0.90
N ASN A 23 2.02 -12.23 -2.13
CA ASN A 23 1.82 -10.85 -2.52
C ASN A 23 0.68 -10.22 -1.68
N ARG A 24 -0.48 -10.86 -1.61
CA ARG A 24 -1.60 -10.36 -0.80
C ARG A 24 -1.25 -10.24 0.68
N LEU A 25 -0.51 -11.20 1.23
CA LEU A 25 -0.10 -11.20 2.63
C LEU A 25 0.83 -10.03 2.93
N THR A 26 1.90 -9.88 2.14
CA THR A 26 2.86 -8.79 2.30
C THR A 26 2.20 -7.43 2.09
N HIS A 27 1.23 -7.30 1.16
CA HIS A 27 0.46 -6.07 0.98
C HIS A 27 -0.48 -5.77 2.15
N THR A 28 -1.06 -6.80 2.77
CA THR A 28 -1.94 -6.64 3.94
C THR A 28 -1.22 -5.97 5.12
N PHE A 29 0.09 -6.22 5.27
CA PHE A 29 0.92 -5.57 6.30
C PHE A 29 1.64 -4.32 5.80
N GLY A 30 2.18 -4.34 4.58
CA GLY A 30 2.97 -3.23 4.04
C GLY A 30 2.15 -1.96 3.83
N ILE A 31 0.91 -2.07 3.33
CA ILE A 31 0.04 -0.91 3.07
C ILE A 31 -0.23 -0.11 4.35
N PRO A 32 -0.72 -0.69 5.46
CA PRO A 32 -0.96 0.08 6.68
C PRO A 32 0.34 0.60 7.30
N MET A 33 1.46 -0.10 7.17
CA MET A 33 2.76 0.42 7.65
C MET A 33 3.15 1.71 6.92
N ILE A 34 3.01 1.75 5.58
CA ILE A 34 3.27 2.96 4.79
C ILE A 34 2.27 4.07 5.12
N ALA A 35 0.98 3.74 5.25
CA ALA A 35 -0.06 4.70 5.60
C ALA A 35 0.19 5.35 6.97
N ILE A 36 0.50 4.54 7.98
CA ILE A 36 0.85 5.02 9.33
C ILE A 36 2.13 5.85 9.29
N ALA A 37 3.17 5.39 8.56
CA ALA A 37 4.41 6.15 8.42
C ALA A 37 4.15 7.56 7.88
N ILE A 38 3.35 7.69 6.83
CA ILE A 38 3.00 8.99 6.23
C ILE A 38 2.26 9.89 7.24
N ILE A 39 1.37 9.32 8.05
CA ILE A 39 0.66 10.07 9.11
C ILE A 39 1.62 10.51 10.23
N LEU A 40 2.62 9.68 10.58
CA LEU A 40 3.59 9.98 11.63
C LEU A 40 4.63 11.02 11.22
N LEU A 41 4.94 11.18 9.93
CA LEU A 41 5.92 12.16 9.44
C LEU A 41 5.70 13.59 9.97
N PRO A 42 4.51 14.21 9.85
CA PRO A 42 4.29 15.55 10.40
C PRO A 42 4.42 15.62 11.93
N ILE A 43 4.13 14.53 12.64
CA ILE A 43 4.28 14.45 14.11
C ILE A 43 5.78 14.43 14.48
N GLY A 44 6.63 13.89 13.61
CA GLY A 44 8.08 13.85 13.77
C GLY A 44 8.76 15.20 13.95
N PHE A 45 8.12 16.31 13.53
CA PHE A 45 8.62 17.66 13.77
C PHE A 45 8.47 18.12 15.22
N PHE A 46 7.54 17.53 15.98
CA PHE A 46 7.18 17.96 17.33
C PHE A 46 7.60 16.94 18.39
N VAL A 47 7.73 15.67 18.03
CA VAL A 47 8.02 14.57 18.96
C VAL A 47 9.31 13.87 18.58
N LYS A 48 10.27 13.87 19.51
CA LYS A 48 11.60 13.26 19.32
C LYS A 48 11.47 11.77 18.93
N TYR A 49 12.28 11.35 17.97
CA TYR A 49 12.35 9.97 17.44
C TYR A 49 11.14 9.45 16.65
N VAL A 50 10.00 10.18 16.60
CA VAL A 50 8.86 9.75 15.78
C VAL A 50 9.21 9.71 14.29
N TRP A 51 10.06 10.65 13.82
CA TRP A 51 10.56 10.62 12.45
C TRP A 51 11.32 9.32 12.12
N LEU A 52 12.06 8.75 13.09
CA LEU A 52 12.82 7.52 12.91
C LEU A 52 11.87 6.32 12.83
N ALA A 53 10.87 6.27 13.72
CA ALA A 53 9.82 5.25 13.65
C ALA A 53 9.06 5.31 12.31
N ALA A 54 8.70 6.50 11.85
CA ALA A 54 8.05 6.71 10.54
C ALA A 54 8.95 6.22 9.39
N ALA A 55 10.25 6.56 9.41
CA ALA A 55 11.21 6.10 8.41
C ALA A 55 11.34 4.57 8.38
N ILE A 56 11.42 3.91 9.55
CA ILE A 56 11.50 2.45 9.65
C ILE A 56 10.23 1.80 9.09
N LEU A 57 9.06 2.27 9.51
CA LEU A 57 7.78 1.75 9.02
C LEU A 57 7.64 1.92 7.50
N PHE A 58 8.05 3.07 6.97
CA PHE A 58 8.03 3.35 5.54
C PHE A 58 8.92 2.38 4.77
N VAL A 59 10.19 2.23 5.18
CA VAL A 59 11.15 1.35 4.51
C VAL A 59 10.71 -0.11 4.58
N VAL A 60 10.36 -0.61 5.77
CA VAL A 60 9.92 -2.00 5.93
C VAL A 60 8.62 -2.25 5.17
N GLY A 61 7.68 -1.31 5.20
CA GLY A 61 6.44 -1.39 4.46
C GLY A 61 6.69 -1.55 2.95
N TRP A 62 7.58 -0.73 2.38
CA TRP A 62 7.96 -0.85 0.96
C TRP A 62 8.70 -2.15 0.63
N ILE A 63 9.62 -2.61 1.50
CA ILE A 63 10.28 -3.91 1.34
C ILE A 63 9.23 -5.02 1.22
N LEU A 64 8.21 -5.02 2.09
CA LEU A 64 7.13 -5.99 2.02
C LEU A 64 6.38 -5.90 0.67
N GLN A 65 6.01 -4.71 0.21
CA GLN A 65 5.36 -4.54 -1.11
C GLN A 65 6.22 -5.16 -2.23
N PHE A 66 7.50 -4.83 -2.29
CA PHE A 66 8.41 -5.30 -3.34
C PHE A 66 8.67 -6.80 -3.27
N VAL A 67 8.80 -7.37 -2.07
CA VAL A 67 8.87 -8.83 -1.89
C VAL A 67 7.60 -9.49 -2.42
N GLY A 68 6.43 -8.92 -2.13
CA GLY A 68 5.16 -9.38 -2.71
C GLY A 68 5.19 -9.42 -4.24
N HIS A 69 5.63 -8.33 -4.88
CA HIS A 69 5.73 -8.26 -6.35
C HIS A 69 6.80 -9.19 -6.94
N TYR A 70 7.88 -9.44 -6.21
CA TYR A 70 8.87 -10.45 -6.61
C TYR A 70 8.24 -11.84 -6.73
N TYR A 71 7.40 -12.25 -5.78
CA TYR A 71 6.67 -13.53 -5.86
C TYR A 71 5.52 -13.51 -6.88
N GLU A 72 4.86 -12.36 -7.09
CA GLU A 72 3.81 -12.23 -8.12
C GLU A 72 4.37 -12.33 -9.54
N GLY A 73 5.65 -11.96 -9.75
CA GLY A 73 6.28 -11.91 -11.07
C GLY A 73 5.79 -10.74 -11.94
N LYS A 74 4.99 -9.83 -11.38
CA LYS A 74 4.44 -8.63 -12.04
C LYS A 74 5.02 -7.37 -11.38
N PRO A 75 5.37 -6.33 -12.16
CA PRO A 75 5.83 -5.06 -11.59
C PRO A 75 4.70 -4.36 -10.82
N PRO A 76 5.02 -3.49 -9.85
CA PRO A 76 4.02 -2.71 -9.14
C PRO A 76 3.17 -1.83 -10.06
N GLU A 77 1.87 -1.81 -9.86
CA GLU A 77 0.89 -1.18 -10.77
C GLU A 77 1.02 0.34 -10.77
N PHE A 78 1.54 0.92 -9.69
CA PHE A 78 1.80 2.36 -9.63
C PHE A 78 2.86 2.82 -10.63
N MET A 79 3.70 1.91 -11.15
CA MET A 79 4.64 2.21 -12.23
C MET A 79 3.92 2.50 -13.55
N ARG A 80 2.75 1.89 -13.76
CA ARG A 80 1.88 2.17 -14.90
C ARG A 80 1.00 3.38 -14.62
N ASP A 81 0.48 3.48 -13.40
CA ASP A 81 -0.45 4.54 -13.02
C ASP A 81 -0.39 4.82 -11.52
N TYR A 82 0.14 5.99 -11.15
CA TYR A 82 0.34 6.41 -9.76
C TYR A 82 -0.93 6.32 -8.89
N ARG A 83 -2.12 6.35 -9.50
CA ARG A 83 -3.40 6.22 -8.78
C ARG A 83 -3.49 4.90 -8.01
N PHE A 84 -2.78 3.86 -8.43
CA PHE A 84 -2.75 2.57 -7.72
C PHE A 84 -2.17 2.65 -6.30
N LEU A 85 -1.41 3.70 -5.96
CA LEU A 85 -1.01 3.97 -4.57
C LEU A 85 -2.24 4.19 -3.66
N PHE A 86 -3.26 4.90 -4.18
CA PHE A 86 -4.51 5.14 -3.45
C PHE A 86 -5.47 3.95 -3.53
N VAL A 87 -5.48 3.24 -4.66
CA VAL A 87 -6.29 2.03 -4.83
C VAL A 87 -5.85 0.95 -3.85
N GLY A 88 -4.54 0.74 -3.66
CA GLY A 88 -4.02 -0.20 -2.66
C GLY A 88 -4.52 0.11 -1.25
N LEU A 89 -4.49 1.39 -0.82
CA LEU A 89 -5.04 1.81 0.47
C LEU A 89 -6.55 1.55 0.57
N ARG A 90 -7.32 1.77 -0.50
CA ARG A 90 -8.75 1.47 -0.51
C ARG A 90 -9.07 -0.01 -0.53
N TRP A 91 -8.31 -0.82 -1.24
CA TRP A 91 -8.39 -2.27 -1.17
C TRP A 91 -8.16 -2.75 0.27
N TRP A 92 -7.13 -2.22 0.95
CA TRP A 92 -6.84 -2.59 2.34
C TRP A 92 -7.99 -2.20 3.28
N LEU A 93 -8.51 -0.98 3.18
CA LEU A 93 -9.65 -0.54 3.98
C LEU A 93 -10.90 -1.38 3.75
N LYS A 94 -11.24 -1.68 2.48
CA LYS A 94 -12.38 -2.53 2.14
C LYS A 94 -12.19 -3.95 2.70
N LYS A 95 -10.99 -4.52 2.58
CA LYS A 95 -10.67 -5.85 3.12
C LYS A 95 -10.78 -5.92 4.66
N THR A 96 -10.42 -4.85 5.36
CA THR A 96 -10.34 -4.84 6.83
C THR A 96 -11.65 -4.43 7.51
N PHE A 97 -12.44 -3.55 6.90
CA PHE A 97 -13.59 -2.91 7.55
C PHE A 97 -14.91 -3.01 6.76
N GLY A 98 -14.90 -3.55 5.54
CA GLY A 98 -16.08 -3.69 4.68
C GLY A 98 -16.44 -5.15 4.46
#